data_AF-T1A9C3-F1
#
_entry.id   AF-T1A9C3-F1
#
_cell.length_a   1.000
_cell.length_b   1.000
_cell.length_c   1.000
_cell.angle_alpha   90.00
_cell.angle_beta   90.00
_cell.angle_gamma   90.00
#
_symmetry.space_group_name_H-M   'P 1'
#
loop_
_entity.id
_entity.type
_entity.pdbx_description
1 polymer ?
#
loop_
_entity_poly.entity_id
_entity_poly.type
_entity_poly.pdbx_seq_one_letter_code
_entity_poly.pdbx_strand_id
1 'polypeptide(L)'
;RQDGIHAAAVVITHEALTEYLPIQRKPDAGSSSDSAPVVTQYEMHGVENLGLLKMDFLGLRTLSVIERALALIAETTGEEVDIDNIEMADEKTLAMLRDADSIGVFQLESKPMRALMKSLAPTGFDDIAALVALYRPGPMAANMHNDYAD
;
A
#
# COMPACT_ATOMS: atom_id res chain seq x y z
N ARG A 1 -26.52 -8.61 -9.76
CA ARG A 1 -25.27 -7.82 -9.80
C ARG A 1 -25.41 -6.79 -8.69
N GLN A 2 -24.57 -6.82 -7.66
CA GLN A 2 -24.58 -5.82 -6.60
C GLN A 2 -23.39 -4.91 -6.81
N ASP A 3 -23.63 -3.60 -6.77
CA ASP A 3 -22.57 -2.60 -6.84
C ASP A 3 -21.85 -2.62 -5.48
N GLY A 4 -20.54 -2.80 -5.46
CA GLY A 4 -19.73 -2.66 -4.24
C GLY A 4 -19.48 -1.18 -3.94
N ILE A 5 -19.39 -0.77 -2.68
CA ILE A 5 -18.77 0.52 -2.35
C ILE A 5 -17.27 0.32 -2.49
N HIS A 6 -16.58 1.16 -3.27
CA HIS A 6 -15.12 1.17 -3.24
C HIS A 6 -14.71 1.66 -1.85
N ALA A 7 -14.24 0.76 -1.00
CA ALA A 7 -14.07 0.98 0.43
C ALA A 7 -13.03 2.05 0.84
N ALA A 8 -12.40 2.74 -0.13
CA ALA A 8 -11.29 3.66 0.10
C ALA A 8 -11.48 5.04 -0.58
N ALA A 9 -12.33 5.17 -1.60
CA ALA A 9 -12.38 6.40 -2.39
C ALA A 9 -13.33 7.44 -1.77
N VAL A 10 -12.84 8.66 -1.57
CA VAL A 10 -13.63 9.82 -1.14
C VAL A 10 -13.57 10.89 -2.23
N VAL A 11 -14.71 11.51 -2.51
CA VAL A 11 -14.85 12.60 -3.48
C VAL A 11 -14.98 13.91 -2.74
N ILE A 12 -14.19 14.91 -3.12
CA ILE A 12 -14.15 16.24 -2.52
C ILE A 12 -14.50 17.27 -3.57
N THR A 13 -15.49 18.11 -3.28
CA THR A 13 -15.99 19.15 -4.19
C THR A 13 -16.00 20.51 -3.51
N HIS A 14 -15.91 21.58 -4.28
CA HIS A 14 -15.97 22.95 -3.77
C HIS A 14 -17.38 23.32 -3.28
N GLU A 15 -18.40 22.91 -4.03
CA GLU A 15 -19.82 23.06 -3.66
C GLU A 15 -20.43 21.71 -3.26
N ALA A 16 -21.72 21.67 -2.93
CA ALA A 16 -22.40 20.43 -2.59
C ALA A 16 -22.28 19.39 -3.72
N LEU A 17 -22.04 18.12 -3.39
CA LEU A 17 -21.87 17.03 -4.36
C LEU A 17 -23.02 16.95 -5.38
N THR A 18 -24.24 17.30 -4.95
CA THR A 18 -25.46 17.30 -5.77
C THR A 18 -25.46 18.32 -6.91
N GLU A 19 -24.61 19.36 -6.85
CA GLU A 19 -24.43 20.31 -7.95
C GLU A 19 -23.62 19.68 -9.11
N TYR A 20 -22.85 18.63 -8.84
CA TYR A 20 -21.96 17.99 -9.81
C TYR A 20 -22.48 16.62 -10.27
N LEU A 21 -23.03 15.82 -9.35
CA LEU A 21 -23.47 14.45 -9.65
C LEU A 21 -24.57 13.95 -8.69
N PRO A 22 -25.37 12.97 -9.11
CA PRO A 22 -26.33 12.33 -8.23
C PRO A 22 -25.64 11.48 -7.15
N ILE A 23 -26.13 11.60 -5.91
CA ILE A 23 -25.70 10.81 -4.75
C ILE A 23 -26.82 9.86 -4.30
N GLN A 24 -26.46 8.85 -3.52
CA GLN A 24 -27.42 7.96 -2.86
C GLN A 24 -26.92 7.56 -1.48
N ARG A 25 -27.85 7.24 -0.57
CA ARG A 25 -27.54 6.60 0.70
C ARG A 25 -27.54 5.09 0.49
N LYS A 26 -26.49 4.42 0.96
CA LYS A 26 -26.33 2.98 0.77
C LYS A 26 -26.22 2.25 2.12
N PRO A 27 -27.36 1.89 2.74
CA PRO A 27 -27.34 1.19 4.02
C PRO A 27 -26.76 -0.22 3.87
N ASP A 28 -26.01 -0.66 4.86
CA ASP A 28 -25.68 -2.07 5.01
C ASP A 28 -26.93 -2.88 5.39
N ALA A 29 -26.88 -4.18 5.13
CA ALA A 29 -28.00 -5.07 5.44
C ALA A 29 -28.36 -5.00 6.93
N GLY A 30 -29.55 -4.48 7.25
CA GLY A 30 -30.03 -4.34 8.63
C GLY A 30 -29.74 -2.99 9.30
N SER A 31 -29.10 -2.04 8.60
CA SER A 31 -28.90 -0.67 9.10
C SER A 31 -30.00 0.28 8.64
N SER A 32 -30.30 1.30 9.45
CA SER A 32 -31.24 2.36 9.05
C SER A 32 -30.65 3.20 7.93
N SER A 33 -31.52 3.72 7.06
CA SER A 33 -31.09 4.57 5.94
C SER A 33 -30.48 5.89 6.40
N ASP A 34 -30.87 6.42 7.57
CA ASP A 34 -30.39 7.70 8.08
C ASP A 34 -28.90 7.69 8.46
N SER A 35 -28.38 6.54 8.94
CA SER A 35 -26.95 6.39 9.27
C SER A 35 -26.13 5.79 8.13
N ALA A 36 -26.75 5.57 6.97
CA ALA A 36 -26.06 4.98 5.82
C ALA A 36 -25.02 5.93 5.21
N PRO A 37 -23.87 5.40 4.74
CA PRO A 37 -22.91 6.20 4.01
C PRO A 37 -23.54 6.78 2.75
N VAL A 38 -23.15 8.02 2.45
CA VAL A 38 -23.49 8.71 1.21
C VAL A 38 -22.43 8.34 0.17
N VAL A 39 -22.88 7.86 -0.99
CA VAL A 39 -22.01 7.46 -2.10
C VAL A 39 -22.44 8.14 -3.40
N THR A 40 -21.50 8.33 -4.32
CA THR A 40 -21.81 8.76 -5.68
C THR A 40 -22.59 7.66 -6.41
N GLN A 41 -23.53 8.04 -7.27
CA GLN A 41 -24.19 7.06 -8.16
C GLN A 41 -23.34 6.74 -9.40
N TYR A 42 -22.41 7.64 -9.76
CA TYR A 42 -21.39 7.36 -10.77
C TYR A 42 -20.26 6.52 -10.17
N GLU A 43 -19.74 5.62 -10.99
CA GLU A 43 -18.52 4.87 -10.67
C GLU A 43 -17.28 5.76 -10.80
N MET A 44 -16.13 5.22 -10.37
CA MET A 44 -14.86 5.95 -10.23
C MET A 44 -14.47 6.76 -11.48
N HIS A 45 -14.51 6.16 -12.67
CA HIS A 45 -14.12 6.86 -13.90
C HIS A 45 -15.11 7.95 -14.29
N GLY A 46 -16.41 7.74 -14.04
CA GLY A 46 -17.43 8.78 -14.18
C GLY A 46 -17.14 10.01 -13.32
N VAL A 47 -16.70 9.83 -12.08
CA VAL A 47 -16.32 10.92 -11.17
C VAL A 47 -15.04 11.63 -11.66
N GLU A 48 -14.02 10.87 -12.05
CA GLU A 48 -12.76 11.41 -12.56
C GLU A 48 -12.94 12.23 -13.85
N ASN A 49 -13.79 11.76 -14.76
CA ASN A 49 -14.08 12.44 -16.02
C ASN A 49 -14.81 13.79 -15.83
N LEU A 50 -15.51 13.97 -14.70
CA LEU A 50 -16.11 15.25 -14.32
C LEU A 50 -15.07 16.24 -13.76
N GLY A 51 -13.81 15.84 -13.61
CA GLY A 51 -12.73 16.65 -13.06
C GLY A 51 -12.82 16.83 -11.55
N LEU A 52 -13.57 15.98 -10.85
CA LEU A 52 -13.71 16.06 -9.40
C LEU A 52 -12.50 15.46 -8.70
N LEU A 53 -12.11 16.09 -7.58
CA LEU A 53 -11.01 15.58 -6.76
C LEU A 53 -11.45 14.29 -6.08
N LYS A 54 -10.68 13.23 -6.33
CA LYS A 54 -10.84 11.93 -5.70
C LYS A 54 -9.57 11.60 -4.92
N MET A 55 -9.75 11.17 -3.68
CA MET A 55 -8.66 10.73 -2.80
C MET A 55 -8.94 9.31 -2.31
N ASP A 56 -7.92 8.45 -2.37
CA ASP A 56 -7.99 7.09 -1.84
C ASP A 56 -7.44 7.04 -0.42
N PHE A 57 -8.30 6.68 0.52
CA PHE A 57 -8.00 6.38 1.91
C PHE A 57 -7.75 4.88 2.02
N LEU A 58 -6.52 4.48 1.78
CA LEU A 58 -6.12 3.08 1.85
C LEU A 58 -5.86 2.66 3.31
N GLY A 59 -6.58 1.63 3.79
CA GLY A 59 -6.40 1.05 5.12
C GLY A 59 -5.17 0.16 5.24
N LEU A 60 -3.97 0.67 4.91
CA LEU A 60 -2.72 -0.06 5.07
C LEU A 60 -2.30 -0.08 6.55
N ARG A 61 -2.29 -1.27 7.14
CA ARG A 61 -1.85 -1.47 8.53
C ARG A 61 -0.35 -1.25 8.73
N THR A 62 0.44 -1.27 7.65
CA THR A 62 1.90 -1.13 7.69
C THR A 62 2.32 0.16 8.41
N LEU A 63 1.67 1.28 8.14
CA LEU A 63 1.99 2.56 8.78
C LEU A 63 1.70 2.52 10.29
N SER A 64 0.57 1.92 10.70
CA SER A 64 0.26 1.73 12.13
C SER A 64 1.25 0.82 12.84
N VAL A 65 1.80 -0.19 12.15
CA VAL A 65 2.86 -1.06 12.69
C VAL A 65 4.14 -0.27 12.90
N ILE A 66 4.55 0.56 11.93
CA ILE A 66 5.72 1.43 12.02
C ILE A 66 5.57 2.42 13.18
N GLU A 67 4.43 3.13 13.26
CA GLU A 67 4.11 4.05 14.35
C GLU A 67 4.24 3.38 15.73
N ARG A 68 3.67 2.18 15.88
CA ARG A 68 3.76 1.43 17.13
C ARG A 68 5.19 0.99 17.44
N ALA A 69 5.97 0.60 16.44
CA ALA A 69 7.37 0.20 16.62
C ALA A 69 8.23 1.39 17.10
N LEU A 70 8.07 2.57 16.48
CA LEU A 70 8.78 3.79 16.89
C LEU A 70 8.44 4.18 18.33
N ALA A 71 7.15 4.11 18.71
CA ALA A 71 6.73 4.38 20.09
C ALA A 71 7.36 3.42 21.10
N LEU A 72 7.48 2.13 20.75
CA LEU A 72 8.14 1.13 21.61
C LEU A 72 9.64 1.37 21.73
N ILE A 73 10.32 1.76 20.65
CA ILE A 73 11.75 2.09 20.68
C ILE A 73 11.98 3.27 21.63
N ALA A 74 11.19 4.34 21.51
CA ALA A 74 11.30 5.51 22.38
C ALA A 74 11.05 5.14 23.86
N GLU A 75 10.03 4.32 24.15
CA GLU A 75 9.69 3.89 25.50
C GLU A 75 10.79 3.02 26.15
N THR A 76 11.44 2.15 25.35
CA THR A 76 12.38 1.15 25.88
C THR A 76 13.84 1.59 25.88
N THR A 77 14.22 2.49 24.97
CA THR A 77 15.61 2.93 24.79
C THR A 77 15.81 4.41 25.13
N GLY A 78 14.75 5.21 25.10
CA GLY A 78 14.82 6.67 25.18
C GLY A 78 15.24 7.36 23.88
N GLU A 79 15.44 6.60 22.79
CA GLU A 79 15.81 7.11 21.47
C GLU A 79 14.57 7.50 20.65
N GLU A 80 14.57 8.72 20.10
CA GLU A 80 13.58 9.16 19.10
C GLU A 80 14.15 8.94 17.69
N VAL A 81 13.57 7.97 16.98
CA VAL A 81 13.99 7.63 15.61
C VAL A 81 13.20 8.46 14.60
N ASP A 82 13.91 9.23 13.77
CA ASP A 82 13.35 9.92 12.61
C ASP A 82 13.29 8.98 11.41
N ILE A 83 12.10 8.39 11.19
CA ILE A 83 11.88 7.40 10.14
C ILE A 83 12.06 7.96 8.72
N ASP A 84 11.86 9.28 8.53
CA ASP A 84 11.95 9.92 7.22
C ASP A 84 13.41 10.13 6.78
N ASN A 85 14.36 10.06 7.72
CA ASN A 85 15.78 10.36 7.49
C ASN A 85 16.73 9.20 7.85
N ILE A 86 16.24 7.95 7.82
CA ILE A 86 17.07 6.76 8.05
C ILE A 86 18.09 6.52 6.92
N GLU A 87 19.20 5.87 7.26
CA GLU A 87 20.21 5.45 6.27
C GLU A 87 19.69 4.31 5.39
N MET A 88 19.62 4.54 4.07
CA MET A 88 19.10 3.57 3.11
C MET A 88 20.11 2.46 2.73
N ALA A 89 21.36 2.58 3.17
CA ALA A 89 22.45 1.64 2.91
C ALA A 89 22.91 0.91 4.18
N ASP A 90 22.02 0.72 5.15
CA ASP A 90 22.33 -0.02 6.38
C ASP A 90 22.67 -1.49 6.09
N GLU A 91 23.92 -1.85 6.35
CA GLU A 91 24.46 -3.18 6.05
C GLU A 91 23.80 -4.29 6.87
N LYS A 92 23.31 -4.00 8.09
CA LYS A 92 22.59 -5.00 8.88
C LYS A 92 21.26 -5.37 8.22
N THR A 93 20.52 -4.38 7.74
CA THR A 93 19.27 -4.57 7.01
C THR A 93 19.52 -5.30 5.69
N LEU A 94 20.54 -4.90 4.93
CA LEU A 94 20.88 -5.58 3.67
C LEU A 94 21.32 -7.04 3.90
N ALA A 95 22.10 -7.32 4.94
CA ALA A 95 22.48 -8.69 5.30
C ALA A 95 21.25 -9.55 5.65
N MET A 96 20.32 -9.03 6.45
CA MET A 96 19.05 -9.69 6.78
C MET A 96 18.24 -10.02 5.51
N LEU A 97 18.18 -9.07 4.56
CA LEU A 97 17.48 -9.27 3.28
C LEU A 97 18.19 -10.32 2.39
N ARG A 98 19.52 -10.31 2.31
CA ARG A 98 20.31 -11.33 1.57
C ARG A 98 20.10 -12.74 2.11
N ASP A 99 19.92 -12.88 3.42
CA ASP A 99 19.59 -14.16 4.06
C ASP A 99 18.12 -14.57 3.85
N ALA A 100 17.34 -13.71 3.21
CA ALA A 100 15.91 -13.80 3.01
C ALA A 100 15.12 -13.91 4.32
N ASP A 101 15.59 -13.26 5.38
CA ASP A 101 14.88 -13.14 6.65
C ASP A 101 13.91 -11.95 6.64
N SER A 102 12.85 -12.07 5.84
CA SER A 102 11.91 -10.97 5.55
C SER A 102 10.47 -11.27 5.95
N ILE A 103 10.22 -12.23 6.83
CA ILE A 103 8.86 -12.47 7.35
C ILE A 103 8.43 -11.24 8.16
N GLY A 104 7.30 -10.64 7.78
CA GLY A 104 6.81 -9.39 8.39
C GLY A 104 7.38 -8.12 7.75
N VAL A 105 8.24 -8.23 6.74
CA VAL A 105 8.71 -7.10 5.93
C VAL A 105 7.74 -6.89 4.77
N PHE A 106 7.13 -5.71 4.74
CA PHE A 106 6.09 -5.34 3.77
C PHE A 106 6.55 -5.61 2.32
N GLN A 107 5.69 -6.27 1.53
CA GLN A 107 5.93 -6.73 0.15
C GLN A 107 7.01 -7.80 -0.06
N LEU A 108 7.88 -8.06 0.92
CA LEU A 108 9.05 -8.94 0.77
C LEU A 108 8.90 -10.31 1.46
N GLU A 109 7.75 -10.59 2.08
CA GLU A 109 7.54 -11.77 2.93
C GLU A 109 7.22 -13.08 2.19
N SER A 110 6.70 -13.00 0.95
CA SER A 110 6.17 -14.18 0.26
C SER A 110 7.28 -15.17 -0.11
N LYS A 111 6.98 -16.47 -0.08
CA LYS A 111 7.96 -17.52 -0.37
C LYS A 111 8.70 -17.33 -1.71
N PRO A 112 8.04 -17.01 -2.84
CA PRO A 112 8.74 -16.84 -4.10
C PRO A 112 9.56 -15.53 -4.14
N MET A 113 9.08 -14.45 -3.52
CA MET A 113 9.85 -13.21 -3.35
C MET A 113 11.14 -13.45 -2.55
N ARG A 114 11.05 -14.21 -1.46
CA ARG A 114 12.21 -14.59 -0.64
C ARG A 114 13.23 -15.43 -1.41
N ALA A 115 12.77 -16.33 -2.28
CA ALA A 115 13.66 -17.10 -3.16
C ALA A 115 14.39 -16.18 -4.15
N LEU A 116 13.66 -15.27 -4.81
CA LEU A 116 14.24 -14.29 -5.72
C LEU A 116 15.24 -13.37 -5.02
N MET A 117 14.90 -12.85 -3.85
CA MET A 117 15.76 -11.99 -3.04
C MET A 117 17.05 -12.69 -2.63
N LYS A 118 17.01 -13.99 -2.32
CA LYS A 118 18.20 -14.79 -2.01
C LYS A 118 19.11 -15.00 -3.22
N SER A 119 18.52 -15.15 -4.41
CA SER A 119 19.28 -15.22 -5.67
C SER A 119 19.90 -13.88 -6.03
N LEU A 120 19.15 -12.78 -5.91
CA LEU A 120 19.62 -11.44 -6.26
C LEU A 120 20.70 -10.93 -5.30
N ALA A 121 20.59 -11.28 -4.01
CA ALA A 121 21.48 -10.82 -2.95
C ALA A 121 21.64 -9.28 -2.91
N PRO A 122 20.59 -8.51 -2.54
CA PRO A 122 20.58 -7.05 -2.64
C PRO A 122 21.75 -6.38 -1.92
N THR A 123 22.32 -5.37 -2.57
CA THR A 123 23.48 -4.59 -2.08
C THR A 123 23.13 -3.13 -1.80
N GLY A 124 21.93 -2.69 -2.18
CA GLY A 124 21.43 -1.36 -1.89
C GLY A 124 19.93 -1.24 -2.13
N PHE A 125 19.40 -0.03 -1.94
CA PHE A 125 17.98 0.26 -2.07
C PHE A 125 17.44 0.03 -3.49
N ASP A 126 18.25 0.32 -4.52
CA ASP A 126 17.85 0.12 -5.92
C ASP A 126 17.52 -1.35 -6.22
N ASP A 127 18.23 -2.30 -5.61
CA ASP A 127 17.93 -3.72 -5.74
C ASP A 127 16.59 -4.09 -5.08
N ILE A 128 16.23 -3.44 -3.98
CA ILE A 128 14.93 -3.62 -3.32
C ILE A 128 13.80 -3.13 -4.24
N ALA A 129 13.98 -1.98 -4.89
CA ALA A 129 13.04 -1.48 -5.88
C ALA A 129 12.93 -2.44 -7.08
N ALA A 130 14.05 -2.99 -7.55
CA ALA A 130 14.08 -3.99 -8.62
C ALA A 130 13.33 -5.26 -8.23
N LEU A 131 13.48 -5.78 -6.99
CA LEU A 131 12.74 -6.95 -6.51
C LEU A 131 11.23 -6.76 -6.63
N VAL A 132 10.71 -5.61 -6.19
CA VAL A 132 9.27 -5.31 -6.26
C VAL A 132 8.79 -5.15 -7.71
N ALA A 133 9.64 -4.66 -8.61
CA ALA A 133 9.34 -4.55 -10.03
C ALA A 133 9.33 -5.92 -10.75
N LEU A 134 10.31 -6.77 -10.43
CA LEU A 134 10.50 -8.10 -11.02
C LEU A 134 9.48 -9.12 -10.51
N TYR A 135 9.00 -8.96 -9.29
CA TYR A 135 7.97 -9.82 -8.70
C TYR A 135 6.56 -9.47 -9.18
N ARG A 136 6.38 -9.46 -10.50
CA ARG A 136 5.10 -9.24 -11.18
C ARG A 136 4.86 -10.34 -12.22
N PRO A 137 3.59 -10.69 -12.52
CA PRO A 137 3.27 -11.81 -13.41
C PRO A 137 3.95 -11.75 -14.79
N GLY A 138 4.07 -10.56 -15.39
CA GLY A 138 4.72 -10.37 -16.69
C GLY A 138 6.23 -10.67 -16.65
N PRO A 139 7.04 -9.92 -15.88
CA PRO A 139 8.46 -10.18 -15.73
C PRO A 139 8.80 -11.60 -15.27
N MET A 140 7.97 -12.19 -14.40
CA MET A 140 8.15 -13.59 -13.97
C MET A 140 7.93 -14.58 -15.11
N ALA A 141 6.89 -14.39 -15.92
CA ALA A 141 6.61 -15.24 -17.08
C ALA A 141 7.70 -15.13 -18.17
N ALA A 142 8.42 -14.00 -18.22
CA ALA A 142 9.50 -13.74 -19.17
C ALA A 142 10.91 -14.12 -18.64
N ASN A 143 11.01 -14.80 -17.48
CA ASN A 143 12.28 -15.17 -16.84
C ASN A 143 13.21 -14.01 -16.42
N MET A 144 12.78 -12.75 -16.57
CA MET A 144 13.61 -11.56 -16.33
C MET A 144 14.16 -11.44 -14.90
N HIS A 145 13.50 -12.09 -13.94
CA HIS A 145 13.91 -12.10 -12.54
C HIS A 145 15.14 -12.97 -12.28
N ASN A 146 15.35 -14.02 -13.08
CA ASN A 146 16.58 -14.81 -13.02
C ASN A 146 17.69 -14.11 -13.81
N ASP A 147 17.38 -13.58 -15.00
CA ASP A 147 18.36 -12.87 -15.84
C ASP A 147 18.95 -11.62 -15.18
N TYR A 148 18.22 -10.97 -14.26
CA TYR A 148 18.72 -9.83 -13.49
C TYR A 148 19.55 -10.25 -12.26
N ALA A 149 19.34 -11.48 -11.77
CA ALA A 149 20.06 -12.02 -10.62
C ALA A 149 21.37 -12.74 -11.00
N ASP A 150 21.50 -13.18 -12.25
CA ASP A 150 22.73 -13.76 -12.84
C ASP A 150 23.77 -12.67 -13.20
#